data_AF-A0A838LDJ9-F1
#
_entry.id   AF-A0A838LDJ9-F1
#
_cell.length_a   1.000
_cell.length_b   1.000
_cell.length_c   1.000
_cell.angle_alpha   90.00
_cell.angle_beta   90.00
_cell.angle_gamma   90.00
#
_symmetry.space_group_name_H-M   'P 1'
#
loop_
_entity.id
_entity.type
_entity.pdbx_description
1 polymer ?
#
loop_
_entity_poly.entity_id
_entity_poly.type
_entity_poly.pdbx_seq_one_letter_code
_entity_poly.pdbx_strand_id
1 'polypeptide(L)'
;MTETSGSDETQATTRQAIRDGIDDAYAKASKAAHTAVERTKDGLDQAKGKVNDAYASGRERASEAYASARGKAANGFENNPLAALLGGIAIGAVVGALLPRTEREAKALGAVGEKVRGAASEAIEAAKGAGRDKLDELGLSKEHARETMKSLLDGAIAAAGSGATAAIESARKKSA
;
A
#
# COMPACT_ATOMS: atom_id res chain seq x y z
N MET A 1 40.00 15.24 -25.86
CA MET A 1 38.93 14.22 -25.84
C MET A 1 38.95 13.58 -24.47
N THR A 2 38.38 14.24 -23.46
CA THR A 2 38.44 13.84 -22.04
C THR A 2 37.25 14.43 -21.28
N GLU A 3 36.07 13.83 -21.39
CA GLU A 3 34.88 14.24 -20.61
C GLU A 3 34.07 13.08 -20.02
N THR A 4 34.59 11.84 -20.02
CA THR A 4 33.80 10.66 -19.59
C THR A 4 34.06 10.20 -18.15
N SER A 5 35.01 10.77 -17.40
CA SER A 5 35.41 10.21 -16.10
C SER A 5 34.53 10.61 -14.90
N GLY A 6 33.75 11.71 -14.98
CA GLY A 6 32.94 12.21 -13.85
C GLY A 6 31.51 11.64 -13.76
N SER A 7 31.01 11.05 -14.84
CA SER A 7 29.64 10.54 -14.94
C SER A 7 29.47 9.10 -14.44
N ASP A 8 30.55 8.32 -14.37
CA ASP A 8 30.54 6.95 -13.85
C ASP A 8 30.55 6.89 -12.31
N GLU A 9 31.33 7.74 -11.63
CA GLU A 9 31.33 7.82 -10.16
C GLU A 9 29.99 8.31 -9.59
N THR A 10 29.40 9.30 -10.25
CA THR A 10 28.11 9.86 -9.84
C THR A 10 26.98 8.85 -10.03
N GLN A 11 27.01 8.05 -11.11
CA GLN A 11 26.04 6.97 -11.33
C GLN A 11 26.24 5.79 -10.39
N ALA A 12 27.48 5.42 -10.07
CA ALA A 12 27.77 4.36 -9.10
C ALA A 12 27.24 4.71 -7.71
N THR A 13 27.51 5.94 -7.25
CA THR A 13 27.07 6.46 -5.95
C THR A 13 25.54 6.56 -5.88
N THR A 14 24.89 7.03 -6.94
CA THR A 14 23.42 7.12 -7.01
C THR A 14 22.77 5.74 -6.97
N ARG A 15 23.34 4.74 -7.68
CA ARG A 15 22.83 3.37 -7.67
C ARG A 15 22.99 2.72 -6.30
N GLN A 16 24.07 3.03 -5.59
CA GLN A 16 24.34 2.50 -4.26
C GLN A 16 23.37 3.07 -3.22
N ALA A 17 23.18 4.40 -3.21
CA ALA A 17 22.20 5.03 -2.34
C ALA A 17 20.75 4.54 -2.59
N ILE A 18 20.42 4.23 -3.85
CA ILE A 18 19.11 3.65 -4.20
C ILE A 18 18.98 2.21 -3.66
N ARG A 19 20.02 1.38 -3.76
CA ARG A 19 20.00 0.01 -3.22
C ARG A 19 19.89 0.02 -1.70
N ASP A 20 20.71 0.81 -1.03
CA ASP A 20 20.73 0.89 0.43
C ASP A 20 19.37 1.37 0.98
N GLY A 21 18.74 2.33 0.30
CA GLY A 21 17.38 2.78 0.63
C GLY A 21 16.30 1.71 0.40
N ILE A 22 16.47 0.85 -0.60
CA ILE A 22 15.55 -0.27 -0.86
C ILE A 22 15.73 -1.36 0.19
N ASP A 23 16.97 -1.69 0.57
CA ASP A 23 17.27 -2.71 1.58
C ASP A 23 16.79 -2.29 2.98
N ASP A 24 16.99 -1.03 3.37
CA ASP A 24 16.49 -0.50 4.65
C ASP A 24 14.95 -0.51 4.71
N ALA A 25 14.29 -0.13 3.61
CA ALA A 25 12.84 -0.22 3.48
C ALA A 25 12.35 -1.68 3.56
N TYR A 26 13.05 -2.60 2.90
CA TYR A 26 12.71 -4.02 2.90
C TYR A 26 12.88 -4.64 4.29
N ALA A 27 13.95 -4.30 5.01
CA ALA A 27 14.22 -4.75 6.37
C ALA A 27 13.13 -4.28 7.34
N LYS A 28 12.72 -3.00 7.27
CA LYS A 28 11.63 -2.44 8.08
C LYS A 28 10.28 -3.08 7.76
N ALA A 29 9.98 -3.26 6.48
CA ALA A 29 8.75 -3.92 6.03
C ALA A 29 8.69 -5.39 6.49
N SER A 30 9.79 -6.13 6.36
CA SER A 30 9.90 -7.53 6.79
C SER A 30 9.67 -7.68 8.29
N LYS A 31 10.27 -6.81 9.11
CA LYS A 31 10.09 -6.82 10.56
C LYS A 31 8.64 -6.52 10.98
N ALA A 32 8.01 -5.55 10.35
CA ALA A 32 6.60 -5.23 10.57
C ALA A 32 5.68 -6.40 10.16
N ALA A 33 5.94 -7.00 9.00
CA ALA A 33 5.20 -8.17 8.52
C ALA A 33 5.34 -9.37 9.47
N HIS A 34 6.55 -9.66 9.95
CA HIS A 34 6.78 -10.76 10.89
C HIS A 34 6.00 -10.57 12.19
N THR A 35 6.01 -9.35 12.73
CA THR A 35 5.26 -9.00 13.96
C THR A 35 3.75 -9.12 13.75
N ALA A 36 3.24 -8.73 12.57
CA ALA A 36 1.83 -8.86 12.23
C ALA A 36 1.42 -10.34 12.07
N VAL A 37 2.27 -11.15 11.45
CA VAL A 37 2.04 -12.60 11.26
C VAL A 37 2.00 -13.33 12.60
N GLU A 38 2.88 -13.01 13.54
CA GLU A 38 2.87 -13.61 14.89
C GLU A 38 1.57 -13.30 15.63
N ARG A 39 1.13 -12.04 15.65
CA ARG A 39 -0.15 -11.65 16.27
C ARG A 39 -1.36 -12.28 15.60
N THR A 40 -1.28 -12.49 14.29
CA THR A 40 -2.35 -13.13 13.53
C THR A 40 -2.47 -14.61 13.90
N LYS A 41 -1.34 -15.32 14.10
CA LYS A 41 -1.35 -16.74 14.48
C LYS A 41 -2.03 -16.98 15.82
N ASP A 42 -1.75 -16.16 16.84
CA ASP A 42 -2.39 -16.27 18.17
C ASP A 42 -3.88 -15.93 18.14
N GLY A 43 -4.30 -14.99 17.28
CA GLY A 43 -5.71 -14.60 17.13
C GLY A 43 -6.53 -15.57 16.25
N LEU A 44 -5.87 -16.29 15.34
CA LEU A 44 -6.54 -17.11 14.33
C LEU A 44 -7.25 -18.32 14.93
N ASP A 45 -6.71 -18.93 15.99
CA ASP A 45 -7.35 -20.06 16.65
C ASP A 45 -8.59 -19.67 17.46
N GLN A 46 -8.70 -18.41 17.92
CA GLN A 46 -9.95 -17.85 18.48
C GLN A 46 -10.92 -17.39 17.38
N ALA A 47 -10.42 -17.01 16.20
CA ALA A 47 -11.23 -16.49 15.10
C ALA A 47 -11.94 -17.58 14.29
N LYS A 48 -11.37 -18.79 14.18
CA LYS A 48 -11.95 -19.90 13.40
C LYS A 48 -13.42 -20.22 13.76
N GLY A 49 -13.82 -20.04 15.02
CA GLY A 49 -15.22 -20.22 15.45
C GLY A 49 -16.17 -19.06 15.08
N LYS A 50 -15.65 -17.83 14.92
CA LYS A 50 -16.44 -16.62 14.62
C LYS A 50 -16.49 -16.28 13.12
N VAL A 51 -15.58 -16.84 12.33
CA VAL A 51 -15.49 -16.59 10.89
C VAL A 51 -16.74 -17.03 10.14
N ASN A 52 -17.36 -18.16 10.50
CA ASN A 52 -18.57 -18.63 9.81
C ASN A 52 -19.79 -17.71 10.02
N ASP A 53 -20.02 -17.20 11.23
CA ASP A 53 -21.11 -16.24 11.50
C ASP A 53 -20.83 -14.84 10.91
N ALA A 54 -19.56 -14.44 10.88
CA ALA A 54 -19.13 -13.19 10.26
C ALA A 54 -19.25 -13.22 8.73
N TYR A 55 -19.08 -14.39 8.09
CA TYR A 55 -19.14 -14.51 6.64
C TYR A 55 -20.57 -14.32 6.10
N ALA A 56 -21.57 -14.94 6.75
CA ALA A 56 -22.97 -14.80 6.38
C ALA A 56 -23.47 -13.36 6.58
N SER A 57 -23.15 -12.77 7.72
CA SER A 57 -23.54 -11.39 8.05
C SER A 57 -22.68 -10.32 7.36
N GLY A 58 -21.51 -10.68 6.85
CA GLY A 58 -20.62 -9.82 6.07
C GLY A 58 -21.08 -9.66 4.63
N ARG A 59 -21.62 -10.72 4.01
CA ARG A 59 -22.13 -10.68 2.64
C ARG A 59 -23.33 -9.74 2.48
N GLU A 60 -24.23 -9.74 3.46
CA GLU A 60 -25.42 -8.87 3.46
C GLU A 60 -25.02 -7.40 3.64
N ARG A 61 -24.14 -7.11 4.61
CA ARG A 61 -23.58 -5.77 4.82
C ARG A 61 -22.74 -5.27 3.65
N ALA A 62 -21.96 -6.14 3.00
CA ALA A 62 -21.20 -5.79 1.82
C ALA A 62 -22.11 -5.43 0.65
N SER A 63 -23.20 -6.18 0.45
CA SER A 63 -24.20 -5.88 -0.59
C SER A 63 -24.91 -4.54 -0.35
N GLU A 64 -25.28 -4.25 0.90
CA GLU A 64 -25.95 -3.01 1.29
C GLU A 64 -24.99 -1.79 1.21
N ALA A 65 -23.73 -1.99 1.61
CA ALA A 65 -22.66 -1.01 1.44
C ALA A 65 -22.35 -0.77 -0.04
N TYR A 66 -22.33 -1.81 -0.88
CA TYR A 66 -22.14 -1.68 -2.33
C TYR A 66 -23.29 -0.94 -3.01
N ALA A 67 -24.54 -1.23 -2.64
CA ALA A 67 -25.71 -0.54 -3.18
C ALA A 67 -25.68 0.95 -2.80
N SER A 68 -25.36 1.25 -1.54
CA SER A 68 -25.22 2.61 -1.02
C SER A 68 -24.02 3.35 -1.63
N ALA A 69 -22.90 2.66 -1.83
CA ALA A 69 -21.70 3.20 -2.44
C ALA A 69 -21.90 3.44 -3.94
N ARG A 70 -22.67 2.60 -4.66
CA ARG A 70 -22.95 2.80 -6.08
C ARG A 70 -23.81 4.05 -6.32
N GLY A 71 -24.81 4.29 -5.47
CA GLY A 71 -25.61 5.52 -5.50
C GLY A 71 -24.80 6.79 -5.16
N LYS A 72 -23.79 6.66 -4.30
CA LYS A 72 -22.90 7.76 -3.92
C LYS A 72 -21.72 7.96 -4.90
N ALA A 73 -21.21 6.89 -5.50
CA ALA A 73 -20.10 6.93 -6.45
C ALA A 73 -20.52 7.52 -7.79
N ALA A 74 -21.76 7.24 -8.24
CA ALA A 74 -22.35 7.87 -9.42
C ALA A 74 -22.44 9.41 -9.30
N ASN A 75 -22.52 9.94 -8.07
CA ASN A 75 -22.48 11.38 -7.80
C ASN A 75 -21.12 11.86 -7.25
N GLY A 76 -20.26 10.97 -6.77
CA GLY A 76 -19.04 11.29 -6.03
C GLY A 76 -17.77 11.25 -6.86
N PHE A 77 -17.74 10.47 -7.94
CA PHE A 77 -16.61 10.43 -8.87
C PHE A 77 -16.38 11.79 -9.55
N GLU A 78 -17.43 12.54 -9.83
CA GLU A 78 -17.35 13.90 -10.40
C GLU A 78 -17.04 14.98 -9.36
N ASN A 79 -17.37 14.76 -8.08
CA ASN A 79 -17.28 15.79 -7.04
C ASN A 79 -16.03 15.72 -6.16
N ASN A 80 -15.34 14.58 -6.09
CA ASN A 80 -14.12 14.46 -5.27
C ASN A 80 -13.15 13.36 -5.78
N PRO A 81 -12.27 13.69 -6.74
CA PRO A 81 -11.27 12.73 -7.25
C PRO A 81 -10.30 12.24 -6.16
N LEU A 82 -10.08 13.01 -5.10
CA LEU A 82 -9.26 12.58 -3.96
C LEU A 82 -9.95 11.48 -3.15
N ALA A 83 -11.28 11.51 -3.03
CA ALA A 83 -12.03 10.46 -2.36
C ALA A 83 -11.96 9.12 -3.12
N ALA A 84 -11.96 9.15 -4.46
CA ALA A 84 -11.77 7.96 -5.27
C ALA A 84 -10.36 7.37 -5.09
N LEU A 85 -9.32 8.21 -5.07
CA LEU A 85 -7.95 7.78 -4.84
C LEU A 85 -7.77 7.17 -3.43
N LEU A 86 -8.22 7.86 -2.39
CA LEU A 86 -8.16 7.36 -1.02
C LEU A 86 -8.98 6.08 -0.84
N GLY A 87 -10.17 6.01 -1.45
CA GLY A 87 -11.01 4.83 -1.45
C GLY A 87 -10.34 3.64 -2.14
N GLY A 88 -9.70 3.87 -3.29
CA GLY A 88 -8.94 2.85 -4.01
C GLY A 88 -7.74 2.32 -3.21
N ILE A 89 -6.99 3.22 -2.56
CA ILE A 89 -5.86 2.84 -1.70
C ILE A 89 -6.34 2.04 -0.48
N ALA A 90 -7.40 2.49 0.19
CA ALA A 90 -7.94 1.80 1.36
C ALA A 90 -8.46 0.40 1.00
N ILE A 91 -9.24 0.28 -0.07
CA ILE A 91 -9.75 -1.02 -0.56
C ILE A 91 -8.59 -1.91 -0.99
N GLY A 92 -7.63 -1.37 -1.76
CA GLY A 92 -6.44 -2.11 -2.21
C GLY A 92 -5.59 -2.60 -1.05
N ALA A 93 -5.42 -1.79 0.00
CA ALA A 93 -4.70 -2.18 1.21
C ALA A 93 -5.43 -3.27 2.00
N VAL A 94 -6.77 -3.19 2.11
CA VAL A 94 -7.57 -4.25 2.76
C VAL A 94 -7.46 -5.55 1.97
N VAL A 95 -7.67 -5.52 0.66
CA VAL A 95 -7.57 -6.72 -0.20
C VAL A 95 -6.15 -7.28 -0.17
N GLY A 96 -5.13 -6.43 -0.26
CA GLY A 96 -3.73 -6.84 -0.20
C GLY A 96 -3.31 -7.41 1.16
N ALA A 97 -3.84 -6.88 2.27
CA ALA A 97 -3.60 -7.40 3.61
C ALA A 97 -4.33 -8.72 3.88
N LEU A 98 -5.51 -8.91 3.28
CA LEU A 98 -6.29 -10.14 3.38
C LEU A 98 -5.79 -11.26 2.46
N LEU A 99 -4.90 -10.95 1.51
CA LEU A 99 -4.31 -11.92 0.60
C LEU A 99 -2.91 -12.34 1.11
N PRO A 100 -2.80 -13.33 2.02
CA PRO A 100 -1.52 -13.82 2.48
C PRO A 100 -0.77 -14.45 1.30
N ARG A 101 0.44 -13.99 1.00
CA ARG A 101 1.34 -14.70 0.07
C ARG A 101 1.60 -16.10 0.59
N THR A 102 0.88 -17.09 0.07
CA THR A 102 1.15 -18.49 0.38
C THR A 102 1.99 -19.08 -0.74
N GLU A 103 3.05 -19.82 -0.39
CA GLU A 103 3.94 -20.47 -1.36
C GLU A 103 3.19 -21.47 -2.28
N ARG A 104 2.03 -21.97 -1.82
CA ARG A 104 1.13 -22.83 -2.60
C ARG A 104 0.36 -22.05 -3.68
N GLU A 105 -0.05 -20.81 -3.41
CA GLU A 105 -0.60 -19.92 -4.44
C GLU A 105 0.46 -19.49 -5.44
N ALA A 106 1.69 -19.22 -5.03
CA ALA A 106 2.77 -18.89 -5.98
C ALA A 106 3.04 -20.02 -6.98
N LYS A 107 2.82 -21.28 -6.58
CA LYS A 107 3.00 -22.46 -7.44
C LYS A 107 1.80 -22.76 -8.34
N ALA A 108 0.57 -22.50 -7.87
CA ALA A 108 -0.67 -22.74 -8.64
C ALA A 108 -1.10 -21.53 -9.50
N LEU A 109 -0.88 -20.32 -8.99
CA LEU A 109 -1.17 -19.05 -9.65
C LEU A 109 0.07 -18.45 -10.29
N GLY A 110 1.25 -19.09 -10.31
CA GLY A 110 2.50 -18.50 -10.80
C GLY A 110 2.35 -17.72 -12.11
N ALA A 111 1.73 -18.33 -13.14
CA ALA A 111 1.48 -17.66 -14.41
C ALA A 111 0.38 -16.58 -14.36
N VAL A 112 -0.63 -16.72 -13.50
CA VAL A 112 -1.72 -15.73 -13.37
C VAL A 112 -1.26 -14.54 -12.53
N GLY A 113 -0.57 -14.78 -11.43
CA GLY A 113 0.05 -13.79 -10.57
C GLY A 113 1.15 -13.02 -11.28
N GLU A 114 1.92 -13.67 -12.16
CA GLU A 114 2.89 -12.97 -13.02
C GLU A 114 2.20 -12.04 -14.02
N LYS A 115 1.09 -12.47 -14.64
CA LYS A 115 0.27 -11.61 -15.52
C LYS A 115 -0.37 -10.44 -14.77
N VAL A 116 -0.93 -10.70 -13.59
CA VAL A 116 -1.53 -9.64 -12.74
C VAL A 116 -0.46 -8.67 -12.27
N ARG A 117 0.71 -9.16 -11.86
CA ARG A 117 1.84 -8.32 -11.47
C ARG A 117 2.36 -7.51 -12.66
N GLY A 118 2.46 -8.13 -13.84
CA GLY A 118 2.82 -7.44 -15.08
C GLY A 118 1.84 -6.31 -15.38
N ALA A 119 0.53 -6.60 -15.40
CA ALA A 119 -0.51 -5.61 -15.63
C ALA A 119 -0.50 -4.49 -14.58
N ALA A 120 -0.28 -4.82 -13.29
CA ALA A 120 -0.17 -3.83 -12.23
C ALA A 120 1.08 -2.96 -12.39
N SER A 121 2.24 -3.56 -12.71
CA SER A 121 3.49 -2.84 -13.00
C SER A 121 3.32 -1.88 -14.17
N GLU A 122 2.73 -2.35 -15.26
CA GLU A 122 2.51 -1.57 -16.48
C GLU A 122 1.54 -0.40 -16.21
N ALA A 123 0.46 -0.63 -15.46
CA ALA A 123 -0.45 0.43 -15.03
C ALA A 123 0.24 1.47 -14.12
N ILE A 124 1.12 1.03 -13.21
CA ILE A 124 1.91 1.92 -12.34
C ILE A 124 2.89 2.74 -13.17
N GLU A 125 3.55 2.13 -14.16
CA GLU A 125 4.47 2.83 -15.06
C GLU A 125 3.75 3.86 -15.93
N ALA A 126 2.59 3.51 -16.49
CA ALA A 126 1.74 4.43 -17.24
C ALA A 126 1.28 5.61 -16.36
N ALA A 127 0.81 5.34 -15.13
CA ALA A 127 0.41 6.37 -14.19
C ALA A 127 1.58 7.28 -13.79
N LYS A 128 2.79 6.72 -13.60
CA LYS A 128 4.01 7.48 -13.35
C LYS A 128 4.42 8.34 -14.55
N GLY A 129 4.26 7.84 -15.78
CA GLY A 129 4.50 8.59 -17.00
C GLY A 129 3.59 9.80 -17.07
N ALA A 130 2.27 9.57 -17.09
CA ALA A 130 1.27 10.64 -17.14
C ALA A 130 1.39 11.64 -15.98
N GLY A 131 1.71 11.15 -14.78
CA GLY A 131 1.94 12.00 -13.61
C GLY A 131 3.17 12.88 -13.74
N ARG A 132 4.26 12.39 -14.34
CA ARG A 132 5.47 13.20 -14.60
C ARG A 132 5.22 14.24 -15.67
N ASP A 133 4.53 13.87 -16.75
CA ASP A 133 4.18 14.81 -17.83
C ASP A 133 3.34 15.96 -17.29
N LYS A 134 2.37 15.67 -16.40
CA LYS A 134 1.58 16.71 -15.71
C LYS A 134 2.38 17.53 -14.71
N LEU A 135 3.37 16.94 -14.04
CA LEU A 135 4.23 17.66 -13.11
C LEU A 135 5.15 18.65 -13.86
N ASP A 136 5.66 18.24 -15.01
CA ASP A 136 6.47 19.05 -15.93
C ASP A 136 5.64 20.20 -16.53
N GLU A 137 4.41 19.91 -16.97
CA GLU A 137 3.44 20.90 -17.48
C GLU A 137 3.10 21.98 -16.44
N LEU A 138 3.11 21.62 -15.15
CA LEU A 138 2.87 22.54 -14.03
C LEU A 138 4.15 23.24 -13.53
N GLY A 139 5.31 22.97 -14.12
CA GLY A 139 6.60 23.54 -13.69
C GLY A 139 7.05 23.09 -12.30
N LEU A 140 6.47 22.01 -11.77
CA LEU A 140 6.80 21.47 -10.45
C LEU A 140 8.06 20.60 -10.55
N SER A 141 9.11 20.98 -9.82
CA SER A 141 10.31 20.15 -9.76
C SER A 141 10.00 18.81 -9.08
N LYS A 142 10.59 17.75 -9.62
CA LYS A 142 10.49 16.38 -9.10
C LYS A 142 10.93 16.29 -7.64
N GLU A 143 11.91 17.10 -7.26
CA GLU A 143 12.45 17.23 -5.92
C GLU A 143 11.40 17.78 -4.96
N HIS A 144 10.70 18.86 -5.33
CA HIS A 144 9.70 19.47 -4.46
C HIS A 144 8.47 18.55 -4.29
N ALA A 145 8.00 17.94 -5.37
CA ALA A 145 6.91 16.96 -5.29
C ALA A 145 7.28 15.74 -4.43
N ARG A 146 8.53 15.26 -4.53
CA ARG A 146 9.04 14.16 -3.69
C ARG A 146 9.11 14.58 -2.22
N GLU A 147 9.54 15.81 -1.93
CA GLU A 147 9.63 16.33 -0.57
C GLU A 147 8.25 16.52 0.06
N THR A 148 7.29 17.09 -0.67
CA THR A 148 5.89 17.18 -0.23
C THR A 148 5.28 15.81 0.00
N MET A 149 5.51 14.86 -0.91
CA MET A 149 5.04 13.47 -0.71
C MET A 149 5.69 12.85 0.52
N LYS A 150 7.01 13.06 0.72
CA LYS A 150 7.76 12.53 1.86
C LYS A 150 7.27 13.12 3.18
N SER A 151 7.01 14.43 3.26
CA SER A 151 6.52 15.07 4.49
C SER A 151 5.09 14.64 4.83
N LEU A 152 4.23 14.50 3.83
CA LEU A 152 2.89 13.93 3.99
C LEU A 152 2.95 12.48 4.48
N LEU A 153 3.83 11.68 3.89
CA LEU A 153 4.01 10.29 4.29
C LEU A 153 4.61 10.17 5.69
N ASP A 154 5.65 10.94 6.02
CA ASP A 154 6.27 10.93 7.35
C ASP A 154 5.27 11.44 8.41
N GLY A 155 4.46 12.45 8.11
CA GLY A 155 3.36 12.92 8.97
C GLY A 155 2.26 11.88 9.14
N ALA A 156 1.86 11.19 8.06
CA ALA A 156 0.90 10.10 8.11
C ALA A 156 1.44 8.89 8.89
N ILE A 157 2.72 8.55 8.75
CA ILE A 157 3.39 7.47 9.49
C ILE A 157 3.51 7.85 10.97
N ALA A 158 3.85 9.10 11.29
CA ALA A 158 3.91 9.56 12.68
C ALA A 158 2.53 9.55 13.33
N ALA A 159 1.49 10.01 12.62
CA ALA A 159 0.10 9.98 13.08
C ALA A 159 -0.44 8.54 13.20
N ALA A 160 -0.12 7.67 12.24
CA ALA A 160 -0.49 6.26 12.28
C ALA A 160 0.28 5.50 13.35
N GLY A 161 1.57 5.80 13.60
CA GLY A 161 2.38 5.17 14.64
C GLY A 161 1.90 5.53 16.04
N SER A 162 1.62 6.81 16.29
CA SER A 162 1.04 7.28 17.56
C SER A 162 -0.39 6.79 17.76
N GLY A 163 -1.23 6.86 16.71
CA GLY A 163 -2.61 6.37 16.73
C GLY A 163 -2.73 4.84 16.84
N ALA A 164 -1.85 4.09 16.16
CA ALA A 164 -1.81 2.62 16.26
C ALA A 164 -1.32 2.17 17.63
N THR A 165 -0.34 2.87 18.23
CA THR A 165 0.09 2.56 19.61
C THR A 165 -1.05 2.81 20.60
N ALA A 166 -1.80 3.91 20.44
CA ALA A 166 -2.99 4.19 21.25
C ALA A 166 -4.16 3.20 21.02
N ALA A 167 -4.38 2.75 19.78
CA ALA A 167 -5.38 1.72 19.45
C ALA A 167 -4.99 0.34 20.00
N ILE A 168 -3.70 -0.02 19.95
CA ILE A 168 -3.17 -1.27 20.50
C ILE A 168 -3.21 -1.24 22.04
N GLU A 169 -2.92 -0.11 22.66
CA GLU A 169 -2.96 0.08 24.12
C GLU A 169 -4.39 0.08 24.67
N SER A 170 -5.33 0.73 23.97
CA SER A 170 -6.76 0.69 24.31
C SER A 170 -7.38 -0.69 24.08
N ALA A 171 -6.95 -1.44 23.05
CA ALA A 171 -7.33 -2.84 22.87
C ALA A 171 -6.79 -3.73 24.01
N ARG A 172 -5.53 -3.54 24.42
CA ARG A 172 -4.90 -4.29 25.53
C ARG A 172 -5.55 -4.00 26.88
N LYS A 173 -5.96 -2.74 27.13
CA LYS A 173 -6.63 -2.31 28.37
C LYS A 173 -8.09 -2.78 28.45
N LYS A 174 -8.73 -3.08 27.32
CA LYS A 174 -10.10 -3.62 27.28
C LYS A 174 -10.15 -5.15 27.43
N SER A 175 -9.01 -5.83 27.34
CA SER A 175 -8.86 -7.28 27.53
C SER A 175 -8.28 -7.70 28.89
N ALA A 176 -8.13 -6.75 29.82
CA ALA A 176 -7.71 -6.96 31.21
C ALA A 176 -8.83 -6.49 32.15
#